data_AF-A0A1K2ILL9-F1
#
_entry.id   AF-A0A1K2ILL9-F1
#
_cell.length_a   1.000
_cell.length_b   1.000
_cell.length_c   1.000
_cell.angle_alpha   90.00
_cell.angle_beta   90.00
_cell.angle_gamma   90.00
#
_symmetry.space_group_name_H-M   'P 1'
#
loop_
_entity.id
_entity.type
_entity.pdbx_description
1 polymer ?
#
loop_
_entity_poly.entity_id
_entity_poly.type
_entity_poly.pdbx_seq_one_letter_code
_entity_poly.pdbx_strand_id
1 'polypeptide(L)' 'MFIAFQKSIQITLSLLKMKEIIPIEEGDYYLTPEGYRCFTEQYHLKRGYCCESNCRHCPYGYNKKTNTNKIKRE' A
#
# COMPACT_ATOMS: atom_id res chain seq x y z
N MET A 1 39.37 -9.57 -15.28
CA MET A 1 38.59 -8.62 -16.10
C MET A 1 37.15 -9.07 -16.36
N PHE A 2 36.88 -10.38 -16.57
CA PHE A 2 35.53 -10.94 -16.77
C PHE A 2 34.54 -10.76 -15.59
N ILE A 3 35.05 -10.72 -14.36
CA ILE A 3 34.24 -10.63 -13.13
C ILE A 3 33.56 -9.26 -12.94
N ALA A 4 34.16 -8.19 -13.49
CA ALA A 4 33.60 -6.84 -13.39
C ALA A 4 32.38 -6.65 -14.32
N PHE A 5 32.38 -7.34 -15.47
CA PHE A 5 31.30 -7.26 -16.46
C PHE A 5 30.03 -8.02 -16.02
N GLN A 6 30.18 -9.16 -15.30
CA GLN A 6 29.04 -9.84 -14.68
C GLN A 6 28.42 -9.02 -13.53
N LYS A 7 29.22 -8.27 -12.76
CA LYS A 7 28.69 -7.41 -11.70
C LYS A 7 27.86 -6.24 -12.23
N SER A 8 28.18 -5.69 -13.40
CA SER A 8 27.36 -4.65 -14.05
C SER A 8 25.99 -5.15 -14.52
N ILE A 9 25.88 -6.41 -14.95
CA ILE A 9 24.60 -7.01 -15.41
C ILE A 9 23.67 -7.31 -14.21
N GLN A 10 24.20 -7.74 -13.08
CA GLN A 10 23.41 -7.95 -11.85
C GLN A 10 22.82 -6.64 -11.31
N ILE A 11 23.57 -5.55 -11.41
CA ILE A 11 23.16 -4.22 -10.90
C ILE A 11 21.95 -3.69 -11.69
N THR A 12 21.91 -3.85 -13.02
CA THR A 12 20.79 -3.36 -13.84
C THR A 12 19.50 -4.17 -13.67
N LEU A 13 19.58 -5.49 -13.43
CA LEU A 13 18.41 -6.36 -13.30
C LEU A 13 17.57 -6.07 -12.04
N SER A 14 18.23 -5.61 -10.96
CA SER A 14 17.57 -5.30 -9.69
C SER A 14 16.67 -4.05 -9.70
N LEU A 15 16.88 -3.14 -10.66
CA LEU A 15 16.14 -1.87 -10.78
C LEU A 15 14.82 -1.99 -11.57
N LEU A 16 14.57 -3.13 -12.22
CA LEU A 16 13.33 -3.43 -12.95
C LEU A 16 12.28 -4.13 -12.09
N LYS A 17 12.43 -4.15 -10.77
CA LYS A 17 11.43 -4.68 -9.85
C LYS A 17 10.28 -3.68 -9.74
N MET A 18 9.47 -3.64 -10.80
CA MET A 18 8.33 -2.75 -10.95
C MET A 18 7.34 -3.00 -9.81
N LYS A 19 6.90 -1.88 -9.22
CA LYS A 19 5.89 -1.79 -8.19
C LYS A 19 4.69 -2.67 -8.54
N GLU A 20 4.50 -3.75 -7.79
CA GLU A 20 3.38 -4.66 -7.97
C GLU A 20 2.07 -3.90 -7.77
N ILE A 21 1.20 -3.96 -8.77
CA ILE A 21 -0.13 -3.35 -8.74
C ILE A 21 -1.02 -4.34 -8.00
N ILE A 22 -1.52 -3.95 -6.84
CA ILE A 22 -2.43 -4.78 -6.05
C ILE A 22 -3.78 -4.81 -6.79
N PRO A 23 -4.24 -5.97 -7.29
CA PRO A 23 -5.55 -6.06 -7.91
C PRO A 23 -6.63 -5.83 -6.84
N ILE A 24 -7.64 -5.04 -7.18
CA ILE A 24 -8.77 -4.74 -6.29
C ILE A 24 -9.81 -5.85 -6.48
N GLU A 25 -10.18 -6.52 -5.39
CA GLU A 25 -11.18 -7.60 -5.42
C GLU A 25 -12.56 -7.12 -4.96
N GLU A 26 -13.60 -7.92 -5.26
CA GLU A 26 -14.96 -7.69 -4.78
C GLU A 26 -15.01 -7.89 -3.25
N GLY A 27 -14.94 -6.79 -2.50
CA GLY A 27 -14.90 -6.78 -1.01
C GLY A 27 -13.94 -5.74 -0.43
N ASP A 28 -12.97 -5.29 -1.23
CA ASP A 28 -12.01 -4.25 -0.84
C ASP A 28 -12.63 -2.83 -0.83
N TYR A 29 -13.77 -2.67 -1.52
CA TYR A 29 -14.52 -1.43 -1.56
C TYR A 29 -16.02 -1.73 -1.71
N TYR A 30 -16.84 -0.77 -1.28
CA TYR A 30 -18.27 -0.75 -1.57
C TYR A 30 -18.63 0.54 -2.32
N LEU A 31 -19.73 0.50 -3.07
CA LEU A 31 -20.29 1.66 -3.72
C LEU A 31 -21.34 2.30 -2.81
N THR A 32 -21.19 3.59 -2.54
CA THR A 32 -22.24 4.36 -1.87
C THR A 32 -23.40 4.61 -2.85
N PRO A 33 -24.63 4.88 -2.36
CA PRO A 33 -25.75 5.27 -3.22
C PRO A 33 -25.48 6.53 -4.06
N GLU A 34 -24.51 7.33 -3.65
CA GLU A 34 -24.04 8.54 -4.33
C GLU A 34 -23.03 8.23 -5.47
N GLY A 35 -22.62 6.97 -5.62
CA GLY A 35 -21.68 6.53 -6.66
C GLY A 35 -20.20 6.58 -6.27
N TYR A 36 -19.87 6.79 -4.98
CA TYR A 36 -18.48 6.82 -4.53
C TYR A 36 -17.96 5.43 -4.16
N ARG A 37 -16.70 5.15 -4.52
CA ARG A 37 -15.99 3.95 -4.05
C ARG A 37 -15.40 4.22 -2.66
N CYS A 38 -15.93 3.55 -1.66
CA CYS A 38 -15.41 3.60 -0.29
C CYS A 38 -14.58 2.35 0.00
N PHE A 39 -13.28 2.53 0.25
CA PHE A 39 -12.39 1.43 0.62
C PHE A 39 -12.66 0.94 2.04
N THR A 40 -12.57 -0.38 2.19
CA THR A 40 -12.71 -1.07 3.47
C THR A 40 -11.34 -1.21 4.15
N GLU A 41 -11.36 -1.65 5.41
CA GLU A 41 -10.15 -1.96 6.16
C GLU A 41 -9.30 -3.04 5.49
N GLN A 42 -9.93 -4.04 4.86
CA GLN A 42 -9.26 -5.14 4.16
C GLN A 42 -8.32 -4.62 3.06
N TYR A 43 -8.79 -3.67 2.27
CA TYR A 43 -7.97 -3.03 1.23
C TYR A 43 -6.76 -2.30 1.83
N HIS A 44 -6.95 -1.61 2.96
CA HIS A 44 -5.88 -0.92 3.64
C HIS A 44 -4.83 -1.88 4.23
N LEU A 45 -5.25 -3.06 4.69
CA LEU A 45 -4.35 -4.13 5.14
C LEU A 45 -3.59 -4.77 3.97
N LYS A 46 -4.26 -5.09 2.86
CA LYS A 46 -3.64 -5.61 1.62
C LYS A 46 -2.57 -4.65 1.08
N ARG A 47 -2.83 -3.34 1.17
CA ARG A 47 -1.89 -2.28 0.79
C ARG A 47 -0.62 -2.27 1.64
N GLY A 48 -0.70 -2.70 2.90
CA GLY A 48 0.45 -2.84 3.80
C GLY A 48 1.07 -1.54 4.32
N TYR A 49 0.48 -0.37 4.02
CA TYR A 49 0.95 0.91 4.58
C TYR A 49 -0.16 1.94 4.75
N CYS A 50 0.00 2.81 5.75
CA CYS A 50 -0.89 3.94 6.00
C CYS A 50 -0.68 5.05 4.95
N CYS A 51 -1.77 5.61 4.42
CA CYS A 51 -1.73 6.76 3.49
C CYS A 51 -1.74 8.13 4.19
N GLU A 52 -1.73 8.18 5.52
CA GLU A 52 -1.77 9.43 6.31
C GLU A 52 -2.97 10.35 5.97
N SER A 53 -4.01 9.79 5.35
CA SER A 53 -5.18 10.56 4.90
C SER A 53 -6.28 10.66 5.95
N ASN A 54 -6.13 10.01 7.12
CA ASN A 54 -7.12 9.93 8.20
C ASN A 54 -8.47 9.39 7.71
N CYS A 55 -8.42 8.25 7.03
CA CYS A 55 -9.61 7.52 6.58
C CYS A 55 -10.39 6.94 7.78
N ARG A 56 -11.71 6.84 7.63
CA ARG A 56 -12.62 6.33 8.67
C ARG A 56 -12.36 4.86 9.01
N HIS A 57 -12.09 4.03 8.00
CA HIS A 57 -11.79 2.60 8.15
C HIS A 57 -10.28 2.32 8.19
N CYS A 58 -9.49 3.23 8.76
CA CYS A 58 -8.03 3.06 8.81
C CYS A 58 -7.65 2.07 9.94
N PRO A 59 -7.07 0.89 9.62
CA PRO A 59 -6.60 -0.05 10.65
C PRO A 59 -5.47 0.54 11.50
N TYR A 60 -4.70 1.46 10.92
CA TYR A 60 -3.54 2.10 11.56
C TYR A 60 -3.89 3.24 12.52
N GLY A 61 -5.16 3.64 12.63
CA GLY A 61 -5.60 4.67 13.57
C GLY A 61 -4.82 5.99 13.43
N TYR A 62 -4.49 6.39 12.20
CA TYR A 62 -3.69 7.59 11.94
C TYR A 62 -4.40 8.86 12.44
N ASN A 63 -3.66 9.71 13.15
CA ASN A 63 -4.15 10.99 13.65
C ASN A 63 -3.40 12.15 12.98
N LYS A 64 -4.12 12.95 12.17
CA LYS A 64 -3.56 14.15 11.49
C LYS A 64 -2.91 15.15 12.43
N LYS A 65 -3.43 15.30 13.66
CA LYS A 65 -2.95 16.29 14.64
C LYS A 65 -1.60 15.93 15.25
N THR A 66 -1.35 14.64 15.45
CA THR A 66 -0.14 14.14 16.11
C THR A 66 0.83 13.51 15.13
N ASN A 67 0.42 13.33 13.87
CA ASN A 67 1.16 12.64 12.81
C ASN A 67 1.69 11.27 13.28
N THR A 68 0.84 10.53 14.00
CA THR A 68 1.18 9.22 14.55
C THR A 68 0.18 8.17 14.15
N ASN A 69 0.68 6.96 13.89
CA ASN A 69 -0.10 5.74 13.66
C ASN A 69 -0.22 4.97 14.97
N LYS A 70 -1.45 4.62 15.36
CA LYS A 70 -1.74 3.74 16.49
C LYS A 70 -2.51 2.54 15.95
N ILE A 71 -1.79 1.45 15.69
CA ILE A 71 -2.38 0.20 15.19
C ILE A 71 -3.48 -0.23 16.17
N LYS A 72 -4.73 -0.26 15.69
CA LYS A 72 -5.83 -0.84 16.45
C LYS A 72 -5.70 -2.35 16.35
N ARG A 73 -5.40 -3.01 17.47
CA ARG A 73 -5.51 -4.47 17.60
C ARG A 73 -6.82 -4.70 18.35
N GLU A 74 -7.91 -4.88 17.60
CA GLU A 74 -9.17 -5.40 18.14
C GLU A 74 -9.10 -6.93 18.23
#